data_AF-I1CAI2-F1
#
_entry.id   AF-I1CAI2-F1
#
_cell.length_a   1.000
_cell.length_b   1.000
_cell.length_c   1.000
_cell.angle_alpha   90.00
_cell.angle_beta   90.00
_cell.angle_gamma   90.00
#
_symmetry.space_group_name_H-M   'P 1'
#
loop_
_entity.id
_entity.type
_entity.pdbx_description
1 polymer ?
#
loop_
_entity_poly.entity_id
_entity_poly.type
_entity_poly.pdbx_seq_one_letter_code
_entity_poly.pdbx_strand_id
1 'polypeptide(L)'
;MFPHRPLLKCLIINVYAFLSQKIELLDQNATGQLNQTELGEWAMKKFNLDQPLAQQTVSNILKNAETLYSNNNVVNNDKSLTTTRYPQLGF
;
A
#
# COMPACT_ATOMS: atom_id res chain seq x y z
N MET A 1 20.26 23.68 14.06
CA MET A 1 19.83 23.54 12.65
C MET A 1 19.72 22.06 12.36
N PHE A 2 18.51 21.47 12.47
CA PHE A 2 18.31 20.05 12.22
C PHE A 2 18.31 19.79 10.72
N PRO A 3 18.99 18.73 10.22
CA PRO A 3 19.06 18.50 8.79
C PRO A 3 17.66 18.16 8.28
N HIS A 4 17.34 18.76 7.14
CA HIS A 4 16.16 18.51 6.33
C HIS A 4 15.96 16.98 6.21
N ARG A 5 14.75 16.47 6.48
CA ARG A 5 14.38 15.04 6.40
C ARG A 5 13.63 14.69 5.09
N PRO A 6 14.19 14.88 3.87
CA PRO A 6 13.49 14.51 2.64
C PRO A 6 13.39 12.99 2.45
N LEU A 7 14.35 12.23 2.98
CA LEU A 7 14.41 10.76 2.81
C LEU A 7 13.26 10.02 3.51
N LEU A 8 12.86 10.47 4.71
CA LEU A 8 11.77 9.84 5.46
C LEU A 8 10.43 10.00 4.74
N LYS A 9 10.18 11.18 4.15
CA LYS A 9 8.96 11.46 3.39
C LYS A 9 8.87 10.58 2.13
N CYS A 10 9.98 10.41 1.42
CA CYS A 10 10.05 9.56 0.23
C CYS A 10 9.76 8.09 0.55
N LEU A 11 10.32 7.56 1.64
CA LEU A 11 10.09 6.18 2.08
C LEU A 11 8.62 5.94 2.45
N ILE A 12 8.01 6.87 3.19
CA ILE A 12 6.59 6.76 3.60
C ILE A 12 5.66 6.75 2.39
N ILE A 13 5.90 7.61 1.39
CA ILE A 13 5.09 7.67 0.17
C ILE A 13 5.21 6.36 -0.63
N ASN A 14 6.42 5.82 -0.78
CA ASN A 14 6.64 4.56 -1.50
C ASN A 14 6.01 3.36 -0.79
N VAL A 15 6.07 3.31 0.54
CA VAL A 15 5.42 2.25 1.34
C VAL A 15 3.90 2.31 1.17
N TYR A 16 3.32 3.52 1.17
CA TYR A 16 1.88 3.69 0.95
C TYR A 16 1.47 3.23 -0.45
N ALA A 17 2.18 3.66 -1.49
CA ALA A 17 1.90 3.26 -2.87
C ALA A 17 1.94 1.73 -3.03
N PHE A 18 2.92 1.08 -2.43
CA PHE A 18 3.05 -0.38 -2.46
C PHE A 18 1.91 -1.10 -1.73
N LEU A 19 1.47 -0.57 -0.57
CA LEU A 19 0.36 -1.15 0.18
C LEU A 19 -0.96 -1.00 -0.58
N SER A 20 -1.20 0.16 -1.19
CA SER A 20 -2.38 0.43 -2.02
C SER A 20 -2.48 -0.51 -3.22
N GLN A 21 -1.37 -0.77 -3.93
CA GLN A 21 -1.36 -1.71 -5.06
C GLN A 21 -1.76 -3.14 -4.64
N LYS A 22 -1.28 -3.60 -3.48
CA LYS A 22 -1.66 -4.93 -2.95
C LYS A 22 -3.13 -5.03 -2.61
N ILE A 23 -3.73 -3.96 -2.07
CA ILE A 23 -5.16 -3.93 -1.73
C ILE A 23 -6.00 -3.92 -3.00
N GLU A 24 -5.64 -3.12 -3.99
CA GLU A 24 -6.36 -3.12 -5.27
C GLU A 24 -6.30 -4.49 -5.97
N LEU A 25 -5.20 -5.23 -5.80
CA LEU A 25 -5.10 -6.62 -6.25
C LEU A 25 -6.02 -7.58 -5.47
N LEU A 26 -6.18 -7.38 -4.15
CA LEU A 26 -7.13 -8.15 -3.33
C LEU A 26 -8.58 -7.87 -3.75
N ASP A 27 -8.91 -6.60 -3.98
CA ASP A 27 -10.25 -6.19 -4.41
C ASP A 27 -10.60 -6.81 -5.78
N GLN A 28 -9.64 -6.84 -6.72
CA GLN A 28 -9.83 -7.53 -7.99
C GLN A 28 -10.01 -9.04 -7.82
N ASN A 29 -9.23 -9.69 -6.97
CA ASN A 29 -9.41 -11.11 -6.68
C ASN A 29 -10.81 -11.39 -6.10
N ALA A 30 -11.34 -10.50 -5.26
CA ALA A 30 -12.67 -10.62 -4.67
C ALA A 30 -13.82 -10.56 -5.69
N THR A 31 -13.59 -10.01 -6.89
CA THR A 31 -14.57 -10.06 -7.99
C THR A 31 -14.82 -11.49 -8.50
N GLY A 32 -13.89 -12.42 -8.24
CA GLY A 32 -13.97 -13.82 -8.65
C GLY A 32 -13.82 -14.06 -10.16
N GLN A 33 -13.45 -13.03 -10.93
CA GLN A 33 -13.41 -13.12 -12.40
C GLN A 33 -12.10 -13.67 -12.97
N LEU A 34 -11.01 -13.59 -12.21
CA LEU A 34 -9.66 -13.92 -12.67
C LEU A 34 -9.03 -15.02 -11.81
N ASN A 35 -8.35 -15.97 -12.45
CA ASN A 35 -7.49 -16.93 -11.76
C ASN A 35 -6.15 -16.28 -11.36
N GLN A 36 -5.31 -16.95 -10.57
CA GLN A 36 -4.05 -16.35 -10.07
C GLN A 36 -3.06 -15.94 -11.16
N THR A 37 -3.01 -16.65 -12.29
CA THR A 37 -2.16 -16.27 -13.43
C THR A 37 -2.67 -15.01 -14.08
N GLU A 38 -3.97 -14.98 -14.38
CA GLU A 38 -4.65 -13.83 -14.99
C GLU A 38 -4.58 -12.60 -14.09
N LEU A 39 -4.66 -12.79 -12.76
CA LEU A 39 -4.51 -11.73 -11.78
C LEU A 39 -3.09 -11.14 -11.80
N GLY A 40 -2.06 -11.99 -11.99
CA GLY A 40 -0.68 -11.56 -12.14
C GLY A 40 -0.43 -10.75 -13.43
N GLU A 41 -1.07 -11.15 -14.54
CA GLU A 41 -1.04 -10.41 -15.81
C GLU A 41 -1.82 -9.09 -15.73
N TRP A 42 -2.98 -9.10 -15.08
CA TRP A 42 -3.78 -7.91 -14.82
C TRP A 42 -2.97 -6.90 -14.01
N ALA A 43 -2.30 -7.34 -12.95
CA ALA A 43 -1.46 -6.50 -12.10
C ALA A 43 -0.31 -5.85 -12.89
N MET A 44 0.33 -6.60 -13.79
CA MET A 44 1.38 -6.07 -14.67
C MET A 44 0.86 -4.91 -15.52
N LYS A 45 -0.27 -5.11 -16.20
CA LYS A 45 -0.87 -4.08 -17.07
C LYS A 45 -1.36 -2.88 -16.27
N LYS A 46 -1.97 -3.12 -15.10
CA LYS A 46 -2.55 -2.09 -14.25
C LYS A 46 -1.48 -1.20 -13.60
N PHE A 47 -0.39 -1.79 -13.13
CA PHE A 47 0.67 -1.10 -12.39
C PHE A 47 1.91 -0.79 -13.24
N ASN A 48 1.87 -1.05 -14.54
CA ASN A 48 2.98 -0.87 -15.48
C ASN A 48 4.27 -1.61 -15.02
N LEU A 49 4.12 -2.86 -14.59
CA LEU A 49 5.27 -3.70 -14.22
C LEU A 49 5.97 -4.25 -15.47
N ASP A 50 7.27 -4.50 -15.39
CA ASP A 50 8.03 -5.11 -16.49
C ASP A 50 7.63 -6.56 -16.76
N GLN A 51 7.10 -7.25 -15.74
CA GLN A 51 6.73 -8.67 -15.80
C GLN A 51 5.49 -8.99 -14.96
N PRO A 52 4.76 -10.08 -15.28
CA PRO A 52 3.66 -10.57 -14.46
C PRO A 52 4.12 -10.97 -13.06
N LEU A 53 3.24 -10.78 -12.07
CA LEU A 53 3.50 -11.31 -10.73
C LEU A 53 3.46 -12.84 -10.78
N ALA A 54 4.51 -13.47 -10.26
CA ALA A 54 4.53 -14.92 -10.09
C ALA A 54 3.36 -15.39 -9.20
N GLN A 55 2.77 -16.54 -9.53
CA GLN A 55 1.64 -17.11 -8.77
C GLN A 55 1.92 -17.22 -7.27
N GLN A 56 3.17 -17.55 -6.88
CA GLN A 56 3.57 -17.59 -5.49
C GLN A 56 3.46 -16.23 -4.80
N THR A 57 3.88 -15.15 -5.48
CA THR A 57 3.74 -13.78 -4.95
C THR A 57 2.28 -13.40 -4.81
N VAL A 58 1.45 -13.73 -5.80
CA VAL A 58 -0.01 -13.53 -5.71
C VAL A 58 -0.58 -14.28 -4.51
N SER A 59 -0.28 -15.58 -4.37
CA SER A 59 -0.75 -16.39 -3.25
C SER A 59 -0.32 -15.82 -1.90
N ASN A 60 0.92 -15.36 -1.77
CA ASN A 60 1.41 -14.72 -0.54
C ASN A 60 0.66 -13.42 -0.20
N ILE A 61 0.28 -12.63 -1.21
CA ILE A 61 -0.53 -11.42 -0.99
C ILE A 61 -1.94 -11.82 -0.54
N LEU A 62 -2.58 -12.78 -1.21
CA LEU A 62 -3.92 -13.26 -0.88
C LEU A 62 -3.98 -13.83 0.55
N LYS A 63 -2.96 -14.62 0.96
CA LYS A 63 -2.87 -15.19 2.31
C LYS A 63 -2.71 -14.13 3.40
N ASN A 64 -2.13 -12.98 3.06
CA ASN A 64 -1.87 -11.89 4.00
C ASN A 64 -2.94 -10.78 3.94
N ALA A 65 -4.10 -11.04 3.35
CA ALA A 65 -5.15 -10.05 3.11
C ALA A 65 -5.57 -9.31 4.38
N GLU A 66 -5.84 -10.02 5.48
CA GLU A 66 -6.25 -9.41 6.75
C GLU A 66 -5.24 -8.39 7.26
N THR A 67 -3.95 -8.76 7.28
CA THR A 67 -2.86 -7.88 7.70
C THR A 67 -2.74 -6.64 6.81
N LEU A 68 -2.93 -6.81 5.50
CA LEU A 68 -2.84 -5.71 4.53
C LEU A 68 -3.99 -4.70 4.70
N TYR A 69 -5.21 -5.16 4.91
CA TYR A 69 -6.36 -4.28 5.19
C TYR A 69 -6.23 -3.57 6.54
N SER A 70 -5.78 -4.26 7.60
CA SER A 70 -5.54 -3.64 8.91
C SER A 70 -4.47 -2.54 8.84
N ASN A 71 -3.38 -2.79 8.13
CA ASN A 71 -2.31 -1.81 7.96
C ASN A 71 -2.77 -0.57 7.17
N ASN A 72 -3.66 -0.73 6.19
CA ASN A 72 -4.21 0.41 5.46
C ASN A 72 -5.06 1.32 6.35
N ASN A 73 -5.90 0.72 7.21
CA ASN A 73 -6.66 1.47 8.20
C ASN A 73 -5.73 2.26 9.13
N VAL A 74 -4.64 1.65 9.62
CA VAL A 74 -3.64 2.34 10.45
C VAL A 74 -3.00 3.51 9.70
N VAL A 75 -2.56 3.31 8.45
CA VAL A 75 -1.91 4.38 7.67
C VAL A 75 -2.89 5.51 7.31
N ASN A 76 -4.18 5.22 7.06
CA ASN A 76 -5.19 6.26 6.83
C ASN A 76 -5.48 7.06 8.11
N ASN A 77 -5.47 6.42 9.29
CA ASN A 77 -5.60 7.12 10.57
C ASN A 77 -4.36 7.97 10.91
N ASP A 78 -3.15 7.55 10.53
CA ASP A 78 -1.93 8.35 10.68
C ASP A 78 -1.92 9.58 9.76
N LYS A 79 -2.46 9.49 8.53
CA LYS A 79 -2.69 10.65 7.67
C LYS A 79 -3.68 11.64 8.28
N SER A 80 -4.75 11.17 8.94
CA SER A 80 -5.67 12.02 9.72
C SER A 80 -4.96 12.70 10.91
N LEU A 81 -3.97 12.02 11.50
CA LEU A 81 -3.10 12.54 12.57
C LEU A 81 -2.02 13.53 12.06
N THR A 82 -2.03 13.93 10.79
CA THR A 82 -1.24 15.09 10.32
C THR A 82 -2.00 16.41 10.36
N THR A 83 -3.13 16.49 11.07
CA THR A 83 -3.53 17.76 11.70
C THR A 83 -2.76 17.90 13.00
N THR A 84 -1.47 18.22 12.91
CA THR A 84 -0.66 18.61 14.06
C THR A 84 -1.24 19.90 14.62
N ARG A 85 -2.20 19.79 15.56
CA ARG A 85 -2.45 20.87 16.51
C ARG A 85 -1.19 20.97 17.36
N TYR A 86 -0.35 21.93 17.01
CA TYR A 86 0.73 22.40 17.87
C TYR A 86 0.18 22.54 19.30
N PRO A 87 0.81 21.97 20.34
CA PRO A 87 0.57 22.44 21.69
C PRO A 87 1.01 23.91 21.70
N GLN A 88 0.05 24.82 21.85
CA GLN A 88 0.37 26.21 22.12
C GLN A 88 1.08 26.26 23.46
N LEU A 89 2.41 26.30 23.43
CA LEU A 89 3.24 26.68 24.56
C LEU A 89 2.91 28.15 24.83
N GLY A 90 2.05 28.38 25.82
CA GLY A 90 1.85 29.69 26.41
C GLY A 90 3.17 30.16 27.01
N PHE A 91 3.63 31.33 26.56
CA PHE A 91 4.56 32.17 27.30
C PHE A 91 3.77 33.01 28.31
#